data_AF-A0A920TKT9-F1
#
_entry.id   AF-A0A920TKT9-F1
#
_cell.length_a   1.000
_cell.length_b   1.000
_cell.length_c   1.000
_cell.angle_alpha   90.00
_cell.angle_beta   90.00
_cell.angle_gamma   90.00
#
_symmetry.space_group_name_H-M   'P 1'
#
loop_
_entity.id
_entity.type
_entity.pdbx_description
1 polymer ?
#
loop_
_entity_poly.entity_id
_entity_poly.type
_entity_poly.pdbx_seq_one_letter_code
_entity_poly.pdbx_strand_id
1 'polypeptide(L)' 'MPIVGLVMTIFMFSLTGLPPTVGFIGKFYLFAAVINAGPAFYWLAFFGAINTVVSLYYYLRVVKAMYLTGNQVML' A
#
# COMPACT_ATOMS: atom_id res chain seq x y z
N MET A 1 -7.93 -6.55 -21.18
CA MET A 1 -9.08 -7.15 -20.48
C MET A 1 -9.38 -6.33 -19.22
N PRO A 2 -10.44 -5.51 -19.20
CA PRO A 2 -10.68 -4.50 -18.17
C PRO A 2 -10.83 -5.07 -16.74
N ILE A 3 -11.36 -6.29 -16.63
CA ILE A 3 -11.56 -7.00 -15.36
C ILE A 3 -10.22 -7.28 -14.65
N VAL A 4 -9.18 -7.68 -15.39
CA VAL A 4 -7.86 -8.00 -14.82
C VAL A 4 -7.18 -6.75 -14.26
N GLY A 5 -7.31 -5.61 -14.95
CA GLY A 5 -6.83 -4.32 -14.44
C GLY A 5 -7.56 -3.91 -13.16
N LEU A 6 -8.87 -4.09 -13.11
CA LEU A 6 -9.69 -3.76 -11.95
C LEU A 6 -9.29 -4.61 -10.73
N VAL A 7 -9.11 -5.91 -10.91
CA VAL A 7 -8.66 -6.82 -9.85
C VAL A 7 -7.27 -6.44 -9.34
N MET A 8 -6.31 -6.17 -10.24
CA MET A 8 -4.96 -5.74 -9.82
C MET A 8 -4.99 -4.40 -9.08
N THR A 9 -5.87 -3.49 -9.46
CA THR A 9 -6.04 -2.21 -8.78
C THR A 9 -6.51 -2.40 -7.35
N ILE A 10 -7.54 -3.24 -7.15
CA ILE A 10 -8.02 -3.59 -5.81
C ILE A 10 -6.90 -4.21 -4.96
N PHE A 11 -6.10 -5.12 -5.53
CA PHE A 11 -4.97 -5.71 -4.82
C PHE A 11 -3.89 -4.68 -4.48
N MET A 12 -3.53 -3.77 -5.40
CA MET A 12 -2.57 -2.69 -5.14
C MET A 12 -3.07 -1.74 -4.05
N PHE A 13 -4.36 -1.38 -4.07
CA PHE A 13 -5.01 -0.57 -3.04
C PHE A 13 -5.00 -1.29 -1.67
N SER A 14 -5.25 -2.60 -1.66
CA SER A 14 -5.19 -3.42 -0.43
C SER A 14 -3.78 -3.50 0.15
N LEU A 15 -2.77 -3.71 -0.69
CA LEU A 15 -1.37 -3.80 -0.29
C LEU A 15 -0.82 -2.46 0.22
N THR A 16 -1.33 -1.35 -0.32
CA THR A 16 -1.04 0.01 0.15
C THR A 16 -1.41 0.18 1.62
N GLY A 17 -2.51 -0.45 2.05
CA GLY A 17 -3.03 -0.32 3.41
C GLY A 17 -3.67 1.04 3.64
N LEU A 18 -4.54 1.48 2.72
CA LEU A 18 -5.42 2.63 2.93
C LEU A 18 -6.49 2.29 3.98
N PRO A 19 -7.00 3.26 4.77
CA PRO A 19 -7.94 3.02 5.88
C PRO A 19 -9.12 2.08 5.58
N PRO A 20 -9.77 2.12 4.40
CA PRO A 20 -10.87 1.19 4.07
C PRO A 20 -10.41 -0.21 3.63
N THR A 21 -9.11 -0.51 3.61
CA THR A 21 -8.56 -1.77 3.07
C THR A 21 -8.05 -2.72 4.14
N VAL A 22 -8.08 -4.02 3.84
CA VAL A 22 -7.63 -5.09 4.75
C VAL A 22 -6.16 -4.93 5.16
N GLY A 23 -5.30 -4.39 4.28
CA GLY A 23 -3.90 -4.14 4.60
C GLY A 23 -3.69 -3.06 5.68
N PHE A 24 -4.63 -2.13 5.86
CA PHE A 24 -4.55 -1.15 6.95
C PHE A 24 -4.81 -1.79 8.31
N ILE A 25 -5.78 -2.70 8.39
CA ILE A 25 -6.09 -3.45 9.61
C ILE A 25 -4.85 -4.19 10.10
N GLY A 26 -4.14 -4.89 9.20
CA GLY A 26 -2.89 -5.57 9.54
C GLY A 26 -1.82 -4.64 10.12
N LYS A 27 -1.61 -3.46 9.51
CA LYS A 27 -0.68 -2.45 10.02
C LYS A 27 -1.13 -1.84 11.34
N PHE A 28 -2.43 -1.64 11.53
CA PHE A 28 -3.00 -1.09 12.76
C PHE A 28 -2.77 -2.04 13.94
N TYR A 29 -2.98 -3.34 13.73
CA TYR A 29 -2.60 -4.37 14.71
C TYR A 29 -1.11 -4.39 14.99
N LEU A 30 -0.27 -4.21 13.96
CA LEU A 30 1.18 -4.17 14.10
C LEU A 30 1.64 -2.96 14.92
N PHE A 31 1.05 -1.79 14.71
CA PHE A 31 1.30 -0.59 15.54
C PHE A 31 0.78 -0.77 16.97
N ALA A 32 -0.41 -1.36 17.15
CA ALA A 32 -0.93 -1.69 18.47
C ALA A 32 -0.02 -2.66 19.22
N ALA A 33 0.54 -3.67 18.54
CA ALA A 33 1.49 -4.61 19.12
C ALA A 33 2.79 -3.91 19.52
N VAL A 34 3.31 -2.99 18.69
CA VAL A 34 4.51 -2.19 19.01
C VAL A 34 4.29 -1.27 20.21
N ILE A 35 3.12 -0.66 20.35
CA ILE A 35 2.78 0.17 21.50
C ILE A 35 2.74 -0.68 22.78
N ASN A 36 2.12 -1.87 22.72
CA ASN A 36 2.06 -2.79 23.86
C ASN A 36 3.43 -3.42 24.20
N ALA A 37 4.33 -3.57 23.23
CA ALA A 37 5.69 -4.08 23.44
C ALA A 37 6.58 -3.10 24.24
N GLY A 38 6.16 -1.83 24.36
CA GLY A 38 6.82 -0.82 25.19
C GLY A 38 7.71 0.16 24.41
N PRO A 39 8.27 1.16 25.11
CA PRO A 39 8.89 2.34 24.50
C PRO A 39 10.12 2.05 23.63
N ALA A 40 10.81 0.94 23.85
CA ALA A 40 11.96 0.52 23.05
C ALA A 40 11.59 0.25 21.57
N PHE A 41 10.32 -0.07 21.29
CA PHE A 41 9.88 -0.47 19.95
C PHE A 41 9.21 0.65 19.17
N TYR A 42 9.00 1.84 19.76
CA TYR A 42 8.30 2.95 19.10
C TYR A 42 8.99 3.41 17.80
N TRP A 43 10.31 3.22 17.71
CA TRP A 43 11.06 3.46 16.48
C TRP A 43 10.57 2.60 15.30
N LEU A 44 10.16 1.35 15.55
CA LEU A 44 9.59 0.48 14.51
C LEU A 44 8.27 1.02 13.98
N ALA A 45 7.44 1.62 14.84
CA ALA A 45 6.20 2.26 14.39
C ALA A 45 6.49 3.44 13.46
N PHE A 46 7.50 4.25 13.78
CA PHE A 46 7.93 5.37 12.93
C PHE A 46 8.42 4.89 11.55
N PHE A 47 9.31 3.89 11.51
CA PHE A 47 9.78 3.31 10.25
C PHE A 47 8.66 2.61 9.46
N GLY A 48 7.73 1.95 10.15
CA GLY A 48 6.56 1.32 9.53
C GLY A 48 5.59 2.34 8.90
N ALA A 49 5.43 3.50 9.54
CA ALA A 49 4.64 4.60 8.99
C ALA A 49 5.29 5.17 7.72
N ILE A 50 6.61 5.43 7.74
CA ILE A 50 7.35 5.88 6.56
C ILE A 50 7.26 4.86 5.43
N ASN A 51 7.47 3.58 5.72
CA ASN A 51 7.39 2.52 4.71
C ASN A 51 6.00 2.49 4.05
N THR A 52 4.94 2.76 4.80
CA THR A 52 3.57 2.87 4.26
C THR A 52 3.41 4.04 3.29
N VAL A 53 3.98 5.21 3.59
CA VAL A 53 3.94 6.37 2.69
C VAL A 53 4.74 6.09 1.41
N VAL A 54 5.92 5.48 1.53
CA VAL A 54 6.75 5.12 0.38
C VAL A 54 6.04 4.09 -0.51
N SER A 55 5.46 3.05 0.08
CA SER A 55 4.76 2.02 -0.68
C SER A 55 3.49 2.55 -1.37
N LEU A 56 2.75 3.48 -0.76
CA LEU A 56 1.64 4.19 -1.40
C LEU A 56 2.07 4.87 -2.71
N TYR A 57 3.22 5.55 -2.71
CA TYR A 57 3.74 6.17 -3.93
C TYR A 57 4.05 5.15 -5.02
N TYR A 58 4.74 4.07 -4.69
CA TYR A 58 5.10 3.02 -5.66
C TYR A 58 3.88 2.30 -6.22
N TYR A 59 2.88 1.98 -5.38
CA TYR A 59 1.70 1.23 -5.82
C TYR A 59 0.77 2.08 -6.69
N LEU A 60 0.59 3.37 -6.34
CA LEU A 60 -0.14 4.30 -7.22
C LEU A 60 0.56 4.50 -8.56
N ARG A 61 1.90 4.49 -8.61
CA ARG A 61 2.65 4.54 -9.88
C ARG A 61 2.37 3.33 -10.77
N VAL A 62 2.25 2.13 -10.20
CA VAL A 62 1.90 0.91 -10.95
C VAL A 62 0.49 1.00 -11.52
N VAL A 63 -0.50 1.39 -10.70
CA VAL A 63 -1.88 1.60 -11.16
C VAL A 63 -1.92 2.68 -12.24
N LYS A 64 -1.19 3.78 -12.07
CA LYS A 64 -1.08 4.84 -13.07
C LYS A 64 -0.54 4.30 -14.40
N ALA A 65 0.54 3.52 -14.38
CA ALA A 65 1.11 2.93 -15.59
C ALA A 65 0.10 1.97 -16.28
N MET A 66 -0.69 1.24 -15.50
CA MET A 66 -1.64 0.25 -16.01
C MET A 66 -2.82 0.88 -16.77
N TYR A 67 -3.30 2.06 -16.35
CA TYR A 67 -4.45 2.74 -16.99
C TYR A 67 -4.08 3.93 -17.87
N LEU A 68 -3.04 4.69 -17.51
CA LEU A 68 -2.68 5.95 -18.19
C LEU A 68 -1.57 5.76 -19.22
N THR A 69 -0.85 4.63 -19.20
CA THR A 69 0.15 4.27 -20.22
C THR A 69 -0.42 3.23 -21.18
N GLY A 70 -1.68 3.41 -21.60
CA GLY A 70 -2.40 2.48 -22.45
C GLY A 70 -2.11 2.57 -23.96
N ASN A 71 -1.22 3.46 -24.43
CA ASN A 71 -1.08 3.69 -25.89
C ASN A 71 0.31 4.19 -26.37
N GLN A 72 1.43 3.63 -25.89
CA GLN A 72 2.78 4.06 -26.32
C GLN A 72 3.75 2.92 -26.66
N VAL A 73 3.29 1.66 -26.78
CA VAL A 73 4.18 0.52 -27.08
C VAL A 73 3.95 -0.03 -28.51
N MET A 74 3.30 0.73 -29.39
CA MET A 74 3.10 0.38 -30.81
C MET A 74 3.21 1.58 -31.77
N LEU A 75 4.03 2.58 -31.47
CA LEU A 75 4.52 3.56 -32.45
C LEU A 75 6.04 3.61 -32.41
#